data_AF-A0A949KJ54-F1
#
_entry.id   AF-A0A949KJ54-F1
#
_cell.length_a   1.000
_cell.length_b   1.000
_cell.length_c   1.000
_cell.angle_alpha   90.00
_cell.angle_beta   90.00
_cell.angle_gamma   90.00
#
_symmetry.space_group_name_H-M   'P 1'
#
loop_
_entity.id
_entity.type
_entity.pdbx_description
1 polymer ?
#
loop_
_entity_poly.entity_id
_entity_poly.type
_entity_poly.pdbx_seq_one_letter_code
_entity_poly.pdbx_strand_id
1 'polypeptide(L)'
;MELPTRGEVQFEGLNPDIETYRKVVHKVARNFFQAAGLTLWPLDDDLFQVAPSPGNEWPDAAYYLAHLGNLEASAVVINSAQELLKRNAPKGEPWPDYEQAVLANLDILREAPAALKISSARDALIKSFELIKKGPEAMAAELDKEYGGE
;
A
#
# COMPACT_ATOMS: atom_id res chain seq x y z
N MET A 1 6.30 -2.85 -5.03
CA MET A 1 6.33 -2.89 -3.56
C MET A 1 6.69 -4.32 -3.19
N GLU A 2 7.80 -4.53 -2.51
CA GLU A 2 8.22 -5.89 -2.13
C GLU A 2 7.79 -6.15 -0.69
N LEU A 3 6.77 -7.00 -0.54
CA LEU A 3 6.34 -7.54 0.75
C LEU A 3 7.11 -8.86 0.96
N PRO A 4 7.79 -9.05 2.11
CA PRO A 4 8.54 -10.28 2.35
C PRO A 4 7.60 -11.48 2.39
N THR A 5 8.04 -12.57 1.79
CA THR A 5 7.35 -13.87 1.79
C THR A 5 7.24 -14.42 3.21
N ARG A 6 6.31 -15.37 3.42
CA ARG A 6 6.19 -16.05 4.71
C ARG A 6 7.50 -16.71 5.14
N GLY A 7 8.25 -17.30 4.21
CA GLY A 7 9.56 -17.89 4.49
C GLY A 7 10.56 -16.87 5.02
N GLU A 8 10.64 -15.69 4.41
CA GLU A 8 11.51 -14.60 4.89
C GLU A 8 11.09 -14.11 6.27
N VAL A 9 9.79 -13.98 6.54
CA VAL A 9 9.28 -13.64 7.88
C VAL A 9 9.70 -14.69 8.91
N GLN A 10 9.71 -15.98 8.54
CA GLN A 10 10.19 -17.07 9.39
C GLN A 10 11.69 -17.00 9.69
N PHE A 11 12.50 -16.58 8.72
CA PHE A 11 13.93 -16.33 8.94
C PHE A 11 14.19 -15.21 9.97
N GLU A 12 13.30 -14.23 10.07
CA GLU A 12 13.35 -13.15 11.08
C GLU A 12 12.90 -13.63 12.49
N GLY A 13 12.62 -14.93 12.69
CA GLY A 13 12.21 -15.48 13.98
C GLY A 13 10.72 -15.25 14.33
N LEU A 14 9.91 -14.91 13.33
CA LEU A 14 8.45 -14.76 13.41
C LEU A 14 7.78 -15.96 12.73
N ASN A 15 6.87 -16.67 13.41
CA ASN A 15 6.22 -17.87 12.86
C ASN A 15 4.70 -17.69 12.70
N PRO A 16 4.23 -16.80 11.81
CA PRO A 16 2.81 -16.71 11.53
C PRO A 16 2.32 -17.96 10.78
N ASP A 17 1.13 -18.43 11.13
CA ASP A 17 0.38 -19.35 10.26
C ASP A 17 0.00 -18.64 8.95
N ILE A 18 -0.40 -19.42 7.94
CA ILE A 18 -0.67 -18.88 6.59
C ILE A 18 -1.83 -17.88 6.58
N GLU A 19 -2.85 -18.08 7.42
CA GLU A 19 -4.03 -17.22 7.47
C GLU A 19 -3.67 -15.86 8.10
N THR A 20 -2.96 -15.89 9.22
CA THR A 20 -2.42 -14.68 9.87
C THR A 20 -1.48 -13.94 8.93
N TYR A 21 -0.61 -14.66 8.22
CA TYR A 21 0.29 -14.06 7.25
C TYR A 21 -0.46 -13.32 6.15
N ARG A 22 -1.45 -13.97 5.52
CA ARG A 22 -2.28 -13.38 4.46
C ARG A 22 -3.03 -12.13 4.93
N LYS A 23 -3.63 -12.18 6.13
CA LYS A 23 -4.35 -11.03 6.72
C LYS A 23 -3.44 -9.83 6.94
N VAL A 24 -2.22 -10.05 7.44
CA VAL A 24 -1.24 -8.98 7.67
C VAL A 24 -0.74 -8.40 6.34
N VAL A 25 -0.38 -9.26 5.38
CA VAL A 25 0.00 -8.84 4.02
C VAL A 25 -1.08 -7.97 3.40
N HIS A 26 -2.33 -8.43 3.42
CA HIS A 26 -3.47 -7.69 2.87
C HIS A 26 -3.68 -6.35 3.58
N LYS A 27 -3.61 -6.33 4.92
CA LYS A 27 -3.74 -5.09 5.71
C LYS A 27 -2.66 -4.08 5.37
N VAL A 28 -1.41 -4.51 5.27
CA VAL A 28 -0.27 -3.65 4.93
C VAL A 28 -0.41 -3.14 3.49
N ALA A 29 -0.69 -4.03 2.53
CA ALA A 29 -0.92 -3.65 1.14
C ALA A 29 -2.06 -2.62 1.01
N ARG A 30 -3.19 -2.86 1.68
CA ARG A 30 -4.35 -1.97 1.67
C ARG A 30 -3.99 -0.54 2.09
N ASN A 31 -3.16 -0.36 3.12
CA ASN A 31 -2.77 0.97 3.59
C ASN A 31 -2.05 1.78 2.49
N PHE A 32 -1.23 1.13 1.67
CA PHE A 32 -0.55 1.80 0.56
C PHE A 32 -1.49 2.11 -0.60
N PHE A 33 -2.43 1.22 -0.92
CA PHE A 33 -3.48 1.51 -1.91
C PHE A 33 -4.36 2.69 -1.46
N GLN A 34 -4.66 2.79 -0.16
CA GLN A 34 -5.42 3.92 0.39
C GLN A 34 -4.71 5.26 0.22
N ALA A 35 -3.37 5.28 0.21
CA ALA A 35 -2.61 6.50 -0.08
C ALA A 35 -2.82 7.03 -1.50
N ALA A 36 -3.20 6.17 -2.45
CA ALA A 36 -3.61 6.55 -3.81
C ALA A 36 -5.14 6.69 -3.95
N GLY A 37 -5.88 6.78 -2.85
CA GLY A 37 -7.33 6.85 -2.88
C GLY A 37 -8.01 5.57 -3.35
N LEU A 38 -7.33 4.42 -3.29
CA LEU A 38 -7.84 3.11 -3.71
C LEU A 38 -8.15 2.22 -2.50
N THR A 39 -9.10 1.32 -2.66
CA THR A 39 -9.36 0.23 -1.72
C THR A 39 -9.03 -1.11 -2.38
N LEU A 40 -8.38 -1.96 -1.61
CA LEU A 40 -8.00 -3.32 -1.98
C LEU A 40 -8.87 -4.32 -1.22
N TRP A 41 -9.68 -5.11 -1.93
CA TRP A 41 -10.55 -6.14 -1.37
C TRP A 41 -10.03 -7.54 -1.73
N PRO A 42 -9.98 -8.48 -0.79
CA PRO A 42 -9.65 -9.86 -1.12
C PRO A 42 -10.86 -10.52 -1.78
N LEU A 43 -10.66 -11.15 -2.93
CA LEU A 43 -11.67 -11.96 -3.63
C LEU A 43 -11.46 -13.45 -3.38
N ASP A 44 -10.19 -13.88 -3.41
CA ASP A 44 -9.75 -15.25 -3.13
C ASP A 44 -8.35 -15.18 -2.49
N ASP A 45 -7.74 -16.33 -2.22
CA ASP A 45 -6.45 -16.49 -1.57
C ASP A 45 -5.34 -15.59 -2.15
N ASP A 46 -5.30 -15.45 -3.49
CA ASP A 46 -4.28 -14.68 -4.22
C ASP A 46 -4.91 -13.66 -5.20
N LEU A 47 -6.23 -13.48 -5.18
CA LEU A 47 -6.95 -12.55 -6.05
C LEU A 47 -7.50 -11.38 -5.26
N PHE A 48 -7.23 -10.18 -5.77
CA PHE A 48 -7.68 -8.93 -5.15
C PHE A 48 -8.44 -8.09 -6.16
N GLN A 49 -9.51 -7.45 -5.68
CA GLN A 49 -10.20 -6.40 -6.40
C GLN A 49 -9.65 -5.04 -5.95
N VAL A 50 -9.37 -4.19 -6.92
CA VAL A 50 -8.99 -2.79 -6.70
C VAL A 50 -10.13 -1.91 -7.18
N ALA A 51 -10.51 -0.92 -6.38
CA ALA A 51 -11.52 0.08 -6.74
C ALA A 51 -11.19 1.42 -6.06
N PRO A 52 -11.78 2.54 -6.51
CA PRO A 52 -11.73 3.79 -5.77
C PRO A 52 -12.25 3.61 -4.34
N SER A 53 -11.67 4.35 -3.40
CA SER A 53 -12.17 4.38 -2.03
C SER A 53 -13.57 4.99 -1.97
N PRO A 54 -14.40 4.66 -0.95
CA PRO A 54 -15.73 5.22 -0.83
C PRO A 54 -15.72 6.75 -0.90
N GLY A 55 -16.50 7.31 -1.82
CA GLY A 55 -16.55 8.76 -2.08
C GLY A 55 -15.58 9.29 -3.14
N ASN A 56 -14.68 8.44 -3.66
CA ASN A 56 -13.81 8.76 -4.79
C ASN A 56 -14.33 8.12 -6.08
N GLU A 57 -13.97 8.72 -7.20
CA GLU A 57 -14.10 8.14 -8.54
C GLU A 57 -12.71 7.76 -9.09
N TRP A 58 -12.67 7.03 -10.22
CA TRP A 58 -11.41 6.68 -10.88
C TRP A 58 -10.53 7.90 -11.26
N PRO A 59 -11.08 9.04 -11.70
CA PRO A 59 -10.27 10.26 -11.91
C PRO A 59 -9.58 10.76 -10.62
N ASP A 60 -10.22 10.61 -9.45
CA ASP A 60 -9.60 11.01 -8.18
C ASP A 60 -8.44 10.08 -7.82
N ALA A 61 -8.62 8.77 -8.00
CA ALA A 61 -7.55 7.80 -7.83
C ALA A 61 -6.37 8.08 -8.77
N ALA A 62 -6.65 8.44 -10.03
CA ALA A 62 -5.64 8.87 -10.98
C ALA A 62 -4.92 10.15 -10.52
N TYR A 63 -5.65 11.12 -9.97
CA TYR A 63 -5.04 12.32 -9.40
C TYR A 63 -4.09 12.00 -8.24
N TYR A 64 -4.52 11.18 -7.26
CA TYR A 64 -3.67 10.81 -6.12
C TYR A 64 -2.44 10.01 -6.57
N LEU A 65 -2.60 9.09 -7.52
CA LEU A 65 -1.50 8.32 -8.07
C LEU A 65 -0.49 9.22 -8.81
N ALA A 66 -0.97 10.18 -9.61
CA ALA A 66 -0.12 11.18 -10.26
C ALA A 66 0.62 12.04 -9.23
N HIS A 67 -0.05 12.44 -8.15
CA HIS A 67 0.55 13.19 -7.05
C HIS A 67 1.68 12.40 -6.38
N LEU A 68 1.48 11.10 -6.11
CA LEU A 68 2.53 10.23 -5.58
C LEU A 68 3.75 10.14 -6.51
N GLY A 69 3.53 10.00 -7.82
CA GLY A 69 4.61 10.00 -8.81
C GLY A 69 5.40 11.32 -8.84
N ASN A 70 4.73 12.46 -8.65
CA ASN A 70 5.39 13.76 -8.54
C ASN A 70 6.20 13.91 -7.25
N LEU A 71 5.68 13.38 -6.13
CA LEU A 71 6.40 13.36 -4.86
C LEU A 71 7.68 12.51 -4.95
N GLU A 72 7.59 11.33 -5.55
CA GLU A 72 8.75 10.47 -5.84
C GLU A 72 9.79 11.22 -6.67
N ALA A 73 9.37 11.85 -7.77
CA ALA A 73 10.26 12.58 -8.67
C ALA A 73 10.81 13.88 -8.07
N SER A 74 10.32 14.32 -6.91
CA SER A 74 10.61 15.64 -6.33
C SER A 74 10.40 16.80 -7.33
N ALA A 75 9.48 16.62 -8.29
CA ALA A 75 9.21 17.55 -9.38
C ALA A 75 7.82 17.26 -9.98
N VAL A 76 7.27 18.22 -10.71
CA VAL A 76 6.03 18.00 -11.49
C VAL A 76 6.40 17.29 -12.80
N VAL A 77 6.21 15.97 -12.83
CA VAL A 77 6.43 15.11 -14.00
C VAL A 77 5.12 14.59 -14.60
N ILE A 78 4.03 14.66 -13.83
CA ILE A 78 2.65 14.37 -14.25
C ILE A 78 1.80 15.60 -13.90
N ASN A 79 1.47 16.43 -14.90
CA ASN A 79 0.80 17.72 -14.68
C ASN A 79 -0.69 17.58 -14.37
N SER A 80 -1.30 16.45 -14.74
CA SER A 80 -2.72 16.19 -14.49
C SER A 80 -3.03 14.71 -14.50
N ALA A 81 -4.17 14.32 -13.91
CA ALA A 81 -4.68 12.96 -13.99
C ALA A 81 -4.83 12.46 -15.44
N GLN A 82 -5.15 13.35 -16.40
CA GLN A 82 -5.29 13.00 -17.82
C GLN A 82 -3.98 12.50 -18.44
N GLU A 83 -2.82 12.91 -17.91
CA GLU A 83 -1.53 12.42 -18.42
C GLU A 83 -1.31 10.95 -18.09
N LEU A 84 -1.94 10.41 -17.03
CA LEU A 84 -1.92 8.98 -16.75
C LEU A 84 -2.59 8.16 -17.85
N LEU A 85 -3.58 8.71 -18.56
CA LEU A 85 -4.19 8.02 -19.71
C LEU A 85 -3.17 7.69 -20.80
N LYS A 86 -2.05 8.41 -20.87
CA LYS A 86 -1.00 8.16 -21.87
C LYS A 86 0.18 7.37 -21.31
N ARG A 87 0.30 7.28 -19.97
CA ARG A 87 1.44 6.65 -19.31
C ARG A 87 1.31 5.13 -19.33
N ASN A 88 2.40 4.43 -19.67
CA ASN A 88 2.44 2.98 -19.86
C ASN A 88 1.43 2.43 -20.88
N ALA A 89 0.77 3.30 -21.65
CA ALA A 89 -0.22 2.90 -22.63
C ALA A 89 0.44 2.24 -23.85
N PRO A 90 -0.19 1.22 -24.45
CA PRO A 90 0.36 0.54 -25.63
C PRO A 90 0.50 1.52 -26.81
N LYS A 91 1.67 1.45 -27.47
CA LYS A 91 2.13 2.26 -28.62
C LYS A 91 1.15 3.31 -29.17
N GLY A 92 1.15 4.49 -28.54
CA GLY A 92 0.57 5.72 -29.09
C GLY A 92 -0.94 5.89 -28.89
N GLU A 93 -1.62 4.90 -28.31
CA GLU A 93 -3.04 5.00 -27.97
C GLU A 93 -3.19 5.25 -26.46
N PRO A 94 -3.92 6.28 -26.04
CA PRO A 94 -4.27 6.45 -24.64
C PRO A 94 -5.11 5.27 -24.13
N TRP A 95 -5.01 4.98 -22.84
CA TRP A 95 -5.97 4.14 -22.14
C TRP A 95 -7.40 4.68 -22.36
N PRO A 96 -8.39 3.79 -22.51
CA PRO A 96 -9.76 4.18 -22.84
C PRO A 96 -10.46 4.90 -21.68
N ASP A 97 -10.04 4.64 -20.45
CA ASP A 97 -10.61 5.20 -19.23
C ASP A 97 -9.56 5.30 -18.11
N TYR A 98 -9.94 6.00 -17.02
CA TYR A 98 -9.08 6.16 -15.86
C TYR A 98 -8.87 4.87 -15.06
N GLU A 99 -9.82 3.93 -15.11
CA GLU A 99 -9.68 2.65 -14.42
C GLU A 99 -8.48 1.88 -14.97
N GLN A 100 -8.44 1.68 -16.28
CA GLN A 100 -7.33 0.98 -16.95
C GLN A 100 -6.02 1.73 -16.79
N ALA A 101 -6.04 3.07 -16.87
CA ALA A 101 -4.84 3.88 -16.65
C ALA A 101 -4.30 3.74 -15.22
N VAL A 102 -5.16 3.77 -14.20
CA VAL A 102 -4.75 3.59 -12.80
C VAL A 102 -4.19 2.19 -12.58
N LEU A 103 -4.89 1.16 -13.05
CA LEU A 103 -4.45 -0.24 -12.91
C LEU A 103 -3.10 -0.50 -13.61
N ALA A 104 -2.87 0.10 -14.78
CA ALA A 104 -1.62 -0.01 -15.52
C ALA A 104 -0.44 0.78 -14.92
N ASN A 105 -0.70 1.66 -13.94
CA ASN A 105 0.30 2.52 -13.31
C ASN A 105 0.43 2.29 -11.79
N LEU A 106 -0.08 1.16 -11.27
CA LEU A 106 0.06 0.80 -9.86
C LEU A 106 1.52 0.58 -9.42
N ASP A 107 2.47 0.47 -10.35
CA ASP A 107 3.90 0.41 -10.06
C ASP A 107 4.39 1.65 -9.30
N ILE A 108 3.76 2.81 -9.49
CA ILE A 108 4.02 4.05 -8.73
C ILE A 108 3.86 3.82 -7.21
N LEU A 109 2.97 2.91 -6.79
CA LEU A 109 2.80 2.58 -5.37
C LEU A 109 4.04 1.92 -4.74
N ARG A 110 4.99 1.40 -5.54
CA ARG A 110 6.23 0.84 -5.01
C ARG A 110 7.04 1.87 -4.24
N GLU A 111 7.08 3.10 -4.73
CA GLU A 111 7.89 4.19 -4.17
C GLU A 111 7.09 5.08 -3.21
N ALA A 112 5.79 4.82 -3.04
CA ALA A 112 4.93 5.55 -2.12
C ALA A 112 5.49 5.67 -0.69
N PRO A 113 6.10 4.64 -0.07
CA PRO A 113 6.68 4.79 1.26
C PRO A 113 7.76 5.87 1.33
N ALA A 114 8.68 5.86 0.35
CA ALA A 114 9.76 6.83 0.27
C ALA A 114 9.23 8.23 -0.02
N ALA A 115 8.31 8.36 -0.97
CA ALA A 115 7.66 9.61 -1.34
C ALA A 115 6.91 10.25 -0.15
N LEU A 116 6.25 9.44 0.68
CA LEU A 116 5.48 9.88 1.84
C LEU A 116 6.31 9.96 3.14
N LYS A 117 7.60 9.60 3.11
CA LYS A 117 8.49 9.52 4.27
C LYS A 117 7.92 8.63 5.39
N ILE A 118 7.31 7.52 5.02
CA ILE A 118 6.79 6.49 5.93
C ILE A 118 7.64 5.22 5.88
N SER A 119 7.46 4.34 6.86
CA SER A 119 8.15 3.04 6.91
C SER A 119 7.92 2.22 5.64
N SER A 120 8.94 1.45 5.24
CA SER A 120 8.83 0.56 4.09
C SER A 120 7.74 -0.50 4.29
N ALA A 121 7.26 -1.08 3.19
CA ALA A 121 6.28 -2.16 3.25
C ALA A 121 6.80 -3.38 4.03
N ARG A 122 8.10 -3.69 3.91
CA ARG A 122 8.79 -4.73 4.70
C ARG A 122 8.74 -4.39 6.19
N ASP A 123 9.18 -3.21 6.58
CA ASP A 123 9.25 -2.80 7.99
C ASP A 123 7.85 -2.77 8.62
N ALA A 124 6.87 -2.24 7.90
CA ALA A 124 5.47 -2.21 8.35
C ALA A 124 4.91 -3.62 8.59
N LEU A 125 5.26 -4.58 7.72
CA LEU A 125 4.83 -5.97 7.84
C LEU A 125 5.55 -6.69 8.98
N ILE A 126 6.87 -6.56 9.11
CA ILE A 126 7.64 -7.15 10.21
C ILE A 126 7.14 -6.61 11.56
N LYS A 127 7.01 -5.28 11.69
CA LYS A 127 6.48 -4.64 12.89
C LYS A 127 5.06 -5.11 13.22
N SER A 128 4.22 -5.35 12.22
CA SER A 128 2.86 -5.89 12.45
C SER A 128 2.91 -7.28 13.08
N PHE A 129 3.81 -8.16 12.65
CA PHE A 129 3.97 -9.49 13.25
C PHE A 129 4.62 -9.45 14.63
N GLU A 130 5.57 -8.54 14.87
CA GLU A 130 6.13 -8.31 16.20
C GLU A 130 5.04 -7.90 17.20
N LEU A 131 4.17 -6.98 16.81
CA LEU A 131 3.04 -6.54 17.63
C LEU A 131 2.06 -7.68 17.92
N ILE A 132 1.76 -8.52 16.91
CA ILE A 132 0.91 -9.71 17.09
C ILE A 132 1.57 -10.70 18.07
N LYS A 133 2.88 -10.93 17.95
CA LYS A 133 3.65 -11.83 18.82
C LYS A 133 3.72 -11.31 20.27
N LYS A 134 3.87 -9.99 20.46
CA LYS A 134 3.82 -9.36 21.79
C LYS A 134 2.46 -9.54 22.47
N GLY A 135 1.38 -9.54 21.68
CA GLY A 135 0.01 -9.66 22.20
C GLY A 135 -0.52 -8.35 22.80
N PRO A 136 -1.85 -8.20 22.94
CA PRO A 136 -2.49 -6.94 23.35
C PRO A 136 -2.15 -6.50 24.78
N GLU A 137 -1.94 -7.45 25.69
CA GLU A 137 -1.65 -7.16 27.11
C GLU A 137 -0.26 -6.55 27.31
N ALA A 138 0.75 -7.09 26.62
CA ALA A 138 2.11 -6.55 26.69
C ALA A 138 2.22 -5.18 26.02
N MET A 139 1.48 -4.96 24.92
CA MET A 139 1.40 -3.64 24.27
C MET A 139 0.72 -2.60 25.18
N ALA A 140 -0.37 -2.97 25.87
CA ALA A 140 -1.03 -2.08 26.82
C ALA A 140 -0.11 -1.70 27.99
N ALA A 141 0.68 -2.65 28.50
CA ALA A 141 1.64 -2.39 29.58
C ALA A 141 2.84 -1.52 29.15
N GLU A 142 3.26 -1.56 27.87
CA GLU A 142 4.28 -0.65 27.34
C GLU A 142 3.73 0.77 27.14
N LEU A 143 2.50 0.90 26.62
CA LEU A 143 1.83 2.20 26.46
C LEU A 143 1.57 2.89 27.80
N ASP A 144 1.17 2.13 28.82
CA ASP A 144 0.97 2.64 30.18
C ASP A 144 2.30 3.10 30.83
N LYS A 145 3.43 2.49 30.47
CA LYS A 145 4.76 2.97 30.91
C LYS A 145 5.25 4.20 30.14
N GLU A 146 4.89 4.33 28.87
CA GLU A 146 5.32 5.42 28.00
C GLU A 146 4.45 6.68 28.18
N TYR A 147 3.18 6.52 28.56
CA TYR A 147 2.20 7.62 28.67
C TYR A 147 1.44 7.68 30.00
N GLY A 148 1.53 6.68 30.88
CA GLY A 148 0.81 6.60 32.16
C GLY A 148 1.60 7.09 33.37
N GLY A 149 2.65 7.90 33.15
CA GLY A 149 3.38 8.56 34.23
C GLY A 149 2.65 9.81 34.75
N GLU A 150 1.68 9.61 35.65
CA GLU A 150 1.33 10.57 36.72
C GLU A 150 1.62 9.98 38.10
#